data_AF-A0A1D1XDQ8-F1
#
_entry.id   AF-A0A1D1XDQ8-F1
#
_cell.length_a   1.000
_cell.length_b   1.000
_cell.length_c   1.000
_cell.angle_alpha   90.00
_cell.angle_beta   90.00
_cell.angle_gamma   90.00
#
_symmetry.space_group_name_H-M   'P 1'
#
loop_
_entity.id
_entity.type
_entity.pdbx_description
1 polymer ?
#
loop_
_entity_poly.entity_id
_entity_poly.type
_entity_poly.pdbx_seq_one_letter_code
_entity_poly.pdbx_strand_id
1 'polypeptide(L)'
;MFLFVKKKIFLINLFLLFLTLMPLFALATSYINYQGEHNNYGDHEKIRQHVKNHLKDIPGQNFEELTDKDELYYLFSLHDANHDGHLDGHELREAFVDDIFENVEQNMKLDEIIELIDHVLLEDDMNNDGKISWEEYLLSQSYHEK
;
A
#
# COMPACT_ATOMS: atom_id res chain seq x y z
N MET A 1 -47.14 -34.24 5.86
CA MET A 1 -47.00 -33.16 6.87
C MET A 1 -45.55 -32.91 7.27
N PHE A 2 -44.77 -33.93 7.66
CA PHE A 2 -43.37 -33.77 8.11
C PHE A 2 -42.38 -33.19 7.09
N LEU A 3 -42.49 -33.54 5.80
CA LEU A 3 -41.57 -33.03 4.75
C LEU A 3 -41.69 -31.52 4.53
N PHE A 4 -42.91 -30.99 4.66
CA PHE A 4 -43.22 -29.57 4.44
C PHE A 4 -42.63 -28.70 5.56
N VAL A 5 -42.67 -29.20 6.81
CA VAL A 5 -42.08 -28.53 7.98
C VAL A 5 -40.55 -28.50 7.86
N LYS A 6 -39.91 -29.60 7.45
CA LYS A 6 -38.46 -29.65 7.24
C LYS A 6 -38.00 -28.66 6.15
N LYS A 7 -38.74 -28.55 5.05
CA LYS A 7 -38.41 -27.62 3.96
C LYS A 7 -38.55 -26.16 4.40
N LYS A 8 -39.55 -25.82 5.21
CA LYS A 8 -39.70 -24.48 5.81
C LYS A 8 -38.57 -24.14 6.79
N ILE A 9 -38.19 -25.07 7.66
CA ILE A 9 -37.07 -24.87 8.61
C ILE A 9 -35.75 -24.68 7.85
N PHE A 10 -35.52 -25.45 6.79
CA PHE A 10 -34.34 -25.28 5.93
C PHE A 10 -34.29 -23.91 5.26
N LEU A 11 -35.41 -23.44 4.70
CA LEU A 11 -35.52 -22.10 4.09
C LEU A 11 -35.29 -20.98 5.11
N ILE A 12 -35.80 -21.12 6.34
CA ILE A 12 -35.59 -20.15 7.43
C ILE A 12 -34.11 -20.11 7.83
N ASN A 13 -33.47 -21.26 8.00
CA ASN A 13 -32.05 -21.32 8.34
C ASN A 13 -31.16 -20.76 7.22
N LEU A 14 -31.50 -21.04 5.96
CA LEU A 14 -30.80 -20.47 4.81
C LEU A 14 -30.96 -18.94 4.77
N PHE A 15 -32.17 -18.44 5.02
CA PHE A 15 -32.42 -16.99 5.09
C PHE A 15 -31.67 -16.32 6.25
N LEU A 16 -31.62 -16.95 7.42
CA LEU A 16 -30.84 -16.46 8.57
C LEU A 16 -29.34 -16.43 8.26
N LEU A 17 -28.80 -17.43 7.55
CA LEU A 17 -27.41 -17.43 7.09
C LEU A 17 -27.12 -16.22 6.17
N PHE A 18 -28.02 -15.96 5.20
CA PHE A 18 -27.91 -14.79 4.32
C PHE A 18 -28.01 -13.47 5.09
N LEU A 19 -28.88 -13.39 6.10
CA LEU A 19 -29.03 -12.21 6.94
C LEU A 19 -27.76 -11.92 7.76
N THR A 20 -27.03 -12.96 8.19
CA THR A 20 -25.75 -12.81 8.89
C THR A 20 -24.57 -12.48 7.97
N LEU A 21 -24.63 -12.84 6.69
CA LEU A 21 -23.55 -12.59 5.73
C LEU A 21 -23.63 -11.18 5.10
N MET A 22 -24.83 -10.61 4.93
CA MET A 22 -24.99 -9.24 4.41
C MET A 22 -24.22 -8.14 5.18
N PRO A 23 -24.23 -8.09 6.52
CA PRO A 23 -23.52 -7.04 7.24
C PRO A 23 -22.00 -7.15 7.13
N LEU A 24 -21.44 -8.36 6.96
CA LEU A 24 -20.00 -8.52 6.69
C LEU A 24 -19.61 -7.92 5.33
N PHE A 25 -20.44 -8.12 4.31
CA PHE A 25 -20.17 -7.61 2.96
C PHE A 25 -20.24 -6.08 2.90
N ALA A 26 -21.18 -5.47 3.63
CA ALA A 26 -21.30 -4.01 3.71
C ALA A 26 -20.10 -3.36 4.42
N LEU A 27 -19.60 -3.98 5.51
CA LEU A 27 -18.43 -3.47 6.23
C LEU A 27 -17.15 -3.53 5.36
N ALA A 28 -16.98 -4.60 4.60
CA ALA A 28 -15.84 -4.75 3.69
C ALA A 28 -15.85 -3.65 2.60
N THR A 29 -17.02 -3.31 2.05
CA THR A 29 -17.12 -2.27 1.01
C THR A 29 -16.90 -0.85 1.54
N SER A 30 -17.13 -0.59 2.83
CA SER A 30 -16.86 0.73 3.41
C SER A 30 -15.40 0.96 3.76
N TYR A 31 -14.60 -0.09 3.92
CA TYR A 31 -13.20 0.03 4.35
C TYR A 31 -12.26 0.39 3.20
N ILE A 32 -12.67 0.21 1.94
CA ILE A 32 -11.81 0.42 0.77
C ILE A 32 -12.46 1.48 -0.12
N ASN A 33 -12.17 2.74 0.17
CA ASN A 33 -12.58 3.85 -0.69
C ASN A 33 -11.48 4.92 -0.80
N TYR A 34 -10.23 4.47 -1.01
CA TYR A 34 -9.16 5.36 -1.46
C TYR A 34 -9.37 5.69 -2.95
N GLN A 35 -9.38 6.98 -3.29
CA GLN A 35 -9.71 7.50 -4.63
C GLN A 35 -8.51 8.23 -5.27
N GLY A 36 -7.29 7.96 -4.81
CA GLY A 36 -6.06 8.59 -5.34
C GLY A 36 -5.67 8.05 -6.72
N GLU A 37 -4.92 8.85 -7.48
CA GLU A 37 -4.28 8.41 -8.72
C GLU A 37 -3.29 7.26 -8.46
N HIS A 38 -3.18 6.36 -9.42
CA HIS A 38 -2.73 4.97 -9.24
C HIS A 38 -1.19 4.85 -9.25
N ASN A 39 -0.52 5.29 -8.19
CA ASN A 39 0.90 4.99 -7.92
C ASN A 39 1.15 5.06 -6.41
N ASN A 40 1.35 3.90 -5.76
CA ASN A 40 1.52 3.80 -4.29
C ASN A 40 2.79 4.54 -3.78
N TYR A 41 3.77 4.77 -4.65
CA TYR A 41 5.08 5.29 -4.29
C TYR A 41 5.50 6.54 -5.09
N GLY A 42 4.54 7.24 -5.68
CA GLY A 42 4.79 8.50 -6.40
C GLY A 42 5.37 8.31 -7.81
N ASP A 43 5.78 9.41 -8.42
CA ASP A 43 6.21 9.48 -9.82
C ASP A 43 7.73 9.30 -10.00
N HIS A 44 8.13 8.52 -11.01
CA HIS A 44 9.54 8.20 -11.30
C HIS A 44 10.41 9.44 -11.57
N GLU A 45 9.91 10.50 -12.21
CA GLU A 45 10.70 11.70 -12.47
C GLU A 45 11.02 12.44 -11.16
N LYS A 46 10.07 12.47 -10.22
CA LYS A 46 10.27 13.07 -8.90
C LYS A 46 11.20 12.27 -8.02
N ILE A 47 11.03 10.95 -8.01
CA ILE A 47 11.95 10.00 -7.38
C ILE A 47 13.38 10.30 -7.84
N ARG A 48 13.60 10.37 -9.16
CA ARG A 48 14.91 10.69 -9.74
C ARG A 48 15.45 12.03 -9.26
N GLN A 49 14.63 13.08 -9.21
CA GLN A 49 15.06 14.39 -8.72
C GLN A 49 15.40 14.37 -7.23
N HIS A 50 14.62 13.68 -6.41
CA HIS A 50 14.87 13.55 -4.99
C HIS A 50 16.18 12.80 -4.73
N VAL A 51 16.38 11.65 -5.38
CA VAL A 51 17.62 10.86 -5.29
C VAL A 51 18.83 11.72 -5.67
N LYS A 52 18.76 12.46 -6.79
CA LYS A 52 19.83 13.39 -7.19
C LYS A 52 20.08 14.47 -6.14
N ASN A 53 19.04 15.04 -5.56
CA ASN A 53 19.16 16.11 -4.58
C ASN A 53 19.75 15.63 -3.25
N HIS A 54 19.36 14.45 -2.77
CA HIS A 54 19.88 13.90 -1.51
C HIS A 54 21.32 13.40 -1.67
N LEU A 55 21.66 12.86 -2.84
CA LEU A 55 22.99 12.34 -3.11
C LEU A 55 24.02 13.40 -3.54
N LYS A 56 23.61 14.57 -4.05
CA LYS A 56 24.54 15.65 -4.51
C LYS A 56 25.54 16.09 -3.43
N ASP A 57 25.14 15.99 -2.16
CA ASP A 57 25.91 16.43 -1.01
C ASP A 57 26.87 15.33 -0.50
N ILE A 58 26.82 14.14 -1.11
CA ILE A 58 27.68 12.99 -0.81
C ILE A 58 28.88 12.97 -1.79
N PRO A 59 30.10 13.29 -1.33
CA PRO A 59 31.27 13.32 -2.20
C PRO A 59 31.64 11.91 -2.70
N GLY A 60 31.88 11.79 -4.01
CA GLY A 60 32.42 10.57 -4.63
C GLY A 60 31.40 9.62 -5.26
N GLN A 61 30.11 9.96 -5.26
CA GLN A 61 29.11 9.23 -6.04
C GLN A 61 28.95 9.81 -7.46
N ASN A 62 28.77 8.92 -8.45
CA ASN A 62 28.54 9.29 -9.85
C ASN A 62 27.05 9.16 -10.18
N PHE A 63 26.34 10.29 -10.21
CA PHE A 63 24.88 10.34 -10.35
C PHE A 63 24.38 10.11 -11.78
N GLU A 64 25.26 10.19 -12.79
CA GLU A 64 24.88 9.99 -14.19
C GLU A 64 24.77 8.51 -14.59
N GLU A 65 25.18 7.58 -13.71
CA GLU A 65 25.22 6.14 -13.98
C GLU A 65 24.17 5.32 -13.20
N LEU A 66 23.33 5.95 -12.37
CA LEU A 66 22.28 5.24 -11.64
C LEU A 66 21.21 4.74 -12.60
N THR A 67 20.87 3.44 -12.49
CA THR A 67 19.72 2.88 -13.20
C THR A 67 18.42 3.23 -12.46
N ASP A 68 17.28 3.15 -13.15
CA ASP A 68 15.96 3.35 -12.51
C ASP A 68 15.78 2.42 -11.31
N LYS A 69 16.30 1.19 -11.41
CA LYS A 69 16.27 0.22 -10.31
C LYS A 69 17.14 0.64 -9.12
N ASP A 70 18.30 1.25 -9.38
CA ASP A 70 19.17 1.75 -8.31
C ASP A 70 18.52 2.93 -7.58
N GLU A 71 17.82 3.81 -8.31
CA GLU A 71 17.05 4.92 -7.72
C GLU A 71 15.92 4.39 -6.83
N LEU A 72 15.16 3.38 -7.28
CA LEU A 72 14.11 2.73 -6.50
C LEU A 72 14.66 2.01 -5.26
N TYR A 73 15.75 1.26 -5.42
CA TYR A 73 16.38 0.54 -4.32
C TYR A 73 16.94 1.52 -3.27
N TYR A 74 17.46 2.65 -3.71
CA TYR A 74 17.91 3.71 -2.82
C TYR A 74 16.76 4.26 -1.96
N LEU A 75 15.61 4.56 -2.56
CA LEU A 75 14.44 5.03 -1.82
C LEU A 75 13.89 4.02 -0.83
N PHE A 76 13.83 2.75 -1.24
CA PHE A 76 13.46 1.65 -0.35
C PHE A 76 14.40 1.60 0.86
N SER A 77 15.71 1.59 0.60
CA SER A 77 16.73 1.50 1.64
C SER A 77 16.80 2.73 2.56
N LEU A 78 16.39 3.90 2.06
CA LEU A 78 16.33 5.14 2.83
C LEU A 78 15.28 5.05 3.95
N HIS A 79 14.18 4.34 3.70
CA HIS A 79 13.05 4.24 4.63
C HIS A 79 13.01 2.93 5.44
N ASP A 80 13.76 1.91 5.02
CA ASP A 80 14.06 0.71 5.83
C ASP A 80 15.01 1.09 6.98
N ALA A 81 14.44 1.73 8.02
CA ALA A 81 15.17 2.33 9.12
C ALA A 81 15.81 1.28 10.03
N ASN A 82 15.21 0.09 10.11
CA ASN A 82 15.72 -1.01 10.92
C ASN A 82 16.64 -1.99 10.14
N HIS A 83 16.71 -1.84 8.81
CA HIS A 83 17.52 -2.64 7.89
C HIS A 83 17.16 -4.13 7.85
N ASP A 84 15.88 -4.45 8.02
CA ASP A 84 15.37 -5.83 7.93
C ASP A 84 14.95 -6.24 6.51
N GLY A 85 15.07 -5.33 5.54
CA GLY A 85 14.73 -5.56 4.14
C GLY A 85 13.23 -5.47 3.85
N HIS A 86 12.45 -4.87 4.75
CA HIS A 86 11.02 -4.65 4.59
C HIS A 86 10.67 -3.22 5.01
N LEU A 87 9.52 -2.72 4.53
CA LEU A 87 8.91 -1.48 5.02
C LEU A 87 7.67 -1.84 5.82
N ASP A 88 7.71 -1.57 7.13
CA ASP A 88 6.52 -1.67 7.98
C ASP A 88 5.66 -0.39 7.94
N GLY A 89 4.48 -0.42 8.56
CA GLY A 89 3.57 0.73 8.56
C GLY A 89 4.15 2.01 9.16
N HIS A 90 5.11 1.94 10.08
CA HIS A 90 5.78 3.14 10.61
C HIS A 90 6.78 3.69 9.59
N GLU A 91 7.53 2.82 8.91
CA GLU A 91 8.47 3.20 7.87
C GLU A 91 7.76 3.79 6.66
N LEU A 92 6.63 3.19 6.25
CA LEU A 92 5.73 3.74 5.23
C LEU A 92 5.17 5.10 5.64
N ARG A 93 4.77 5.26 6.90
CA ARG A 93 4.29 6.56 7.43
C ARG A 93 5.37 7.63 7.32
N GLU A 94 6.59 7.33 7.73
CA GLU A 94 7.72 8.26 7.64
C GLU A 94 8.01 8.61 6.18
N ALA A 95 8.00 7.60 5.30
CA ALA A 95 8.17 7.78 3.87
C ALA A 95 7.13 8.73 3.28
N PHE A 96 5.85 8.49 3.52
CA PHE A 96 4.76 9.32 2.99
C PHE A 96 4.76 10.77 3.49
N VAL A 97 5.31 11.03 4.67
CA VAL A 97 5.46 12.40 5.19
C VAL A 97 6.68 13.11 4.60
N ASP A 98 7.63 12.37 4.02
CA ASP A 98 8.76 12.94 3.30
C ASP A 98 8.32 13.54 1.95
N ASP A 99 9.02 14.58 1.50
CA ASP A 99 8.70 15.38 0.30
C ASP A 99 8.80 14.59 -1.03
N ILE A 100 9.10 13.28 -0.96
CA ILE A 100 9.28 12.36 -2.09
C ILE A 100 7.94 11.98 -2.71
N PHE A 101 6.95 11.70 -1.87
CA PHE A 101 5.66 11.17 -2.30
C PHE A 101 4.70 12.32 -2.51
N GLU A 102 4.66 12.78 -3.76
CA GLU A 102 3.96 13.96 -4.28
C GLU A 102 2.49 14.14 -3.83
N ASN A 103 1.87 13.06 -3.37
CA ASN A 103 0.46 12.98 -3.03
C ASN A 103 0.13 13.31 -1.57
N VAL A 104 1.15 13.55 -0.73
CA VAL A 104 0.94 13.87 0.67
C VAL A 104 1.18 15.36 0.85
N GLU A 105 0.11 16.15 0.80
CA GLU A 105 0.20 17.54 1.24
C GLU A 105 0.85 17.58 2.63
N GLN A 106 1.75 18.54 2.87
CA GLN A 106 2.41 18.72 4.18
C GLN A 106 1.43 18.95 5.37
N ASN A 107 0.12 18.95 5.11
CA ASN A 107 -0.95 19.06 6.10
C ASN A 107 -1.92 17.86 6.10
N MET A 108 -1.57 16.74 5.47
CA MET A 108 -2.40 15.53 5.50
C MET A 108 -2.63 15.11 6.95
N LYS A 109 -3.88 14.78 7.28
CA LYS A 109 -4.21 14.34 8.64
C LYS A 109 -3.66 12.95 8.88
N LEU A 110 -3.42 12.63 10.15
CA LEU A 110 -2.98 11.29 10.53
C LEU A 110 -3.91 10.19 10.01
N ASP A 111 -5.22 10.43 10.04
CA ASP A 111 -6.21 9.46 9.54
C ASP A 111 -6.08 9.20 8.03
N GLU A 112 -5.77 10.24 7.24
CA GLU A 112 -5.56 10.12 5.79
C GLU A 112 -4.26 9.37 5.47
N ILE A 113 -3.20 9.59 6.27
CA ILE A 113 -1.94 8.83 6.15
C ILE A 113 -2.17 7.35 6.51
N ILE A 114 -2.97 7.07 7.53
CA ILE A 114 -3.33 5.69 7.91
C ILE A 114 -4.11 5.02 6.77
N GLU A 115 -5.08 5.71 6.15
CA GLU A 115 -5.79 5.18 4.99
C GLU A 115 -4.86 4.88 3.81
N LEU A 116 -3.85 5.71 3.57
CA LEU A 116 -2.84 5.47 2.54
C LEU A 116 -1.97 4.24 2.85
N ILE A 117 -1.53 4.08 4.10
CA ILE A 117 -0.76 2.91 4.53
C ILE A 117 -1.59 1.63 4.40
N ASP A 118 -2.84 1.66 4.86
CA ASP A 118 -3.77 0.54 4.74
C ASP A 118 -4.00 0.18 3.26
N HIS A 119 -4.08 1.17 2.38
CA HIS A 119 -4.21 0.97 0.93
C HIS A 119 -2.97 0.28 0.33
N VAL A 120 -1.77 0.78 0.65
CA VAL A 120 -0.52 0.18 0.15
C VAL A 120 -0.35 -1.25 0.64
N LEU A 121 -0.56 -1.50 1.93
CA LEU A 121 -0.48 -2.87 2.46
C LEU A 121 -1.53 -3.79 1.82
N LEU A 122 -2.75 -3.30 1.57
CA LEU A 122 -3.79 -4.11 0.94
C LEU A 122 -3.42 -4.53 -0.49
N GLU A 123 -2.73 -3.68 -1.25
CA GLU A 123 -2.39 -3.94 -2.65
C GLU A 123 -1.07 -4.69 -2.83
N ASP A 124 -0.05 -4.31 -2.06
CA ASP A 124 1.33 -4.74 -2.30
C ASP A 124 1.82 -5.84 -1.35
N ASP A 125 1.24 -5.99 -0.14
CA ASP A 125 1.56 -7.08 0.79
C ASP A 125 0.92 -8.39 0.32
N MET A 126 1.54 -9.02 -0.68
CA MET A 126 1.05 -10.25 -1.30
C MET A 126 1.04 -11.42 -0.31
N ASN A 127 1.96 -11.42 0.65
CA ASN A 127 2.16 -12.53 1.57
C ASN A 127 1.39 -12.37 2.90
N ASN A 128 0.82 -11.18 3.15
CA ASN A 128 0.04 -10.77 4.31
C ASN A 128 0.83 -10.84 5.64
N ASP A 129 2.10 -10.48 5.64
CA ASP A 129 2.92 -10.39 6.87
C ASP A 129 2.87 -9.01 7.55
N GLY A 130 2.18 -8.06 6.92
CA GLY A 130 2.01 -6.68 7.40
C GLY A 130 3.18 -5.76 7.04
N LYS A 131 4.04 -6.17 6.11
CA LYS A 131 5.18 -5.39 5.63
C LYS A 131 5.33 -5.50 4.11
N ILE A 132 6.09 -4.59 3.52
CA ILE A 132 6.42 -4.62 2.09
C ILE A 132 7.89 -5.03 1.92
N SER A 133 8.12 -6.21 1.35
CA SER A 133 9.46 -6.64 0.92
C SER A 133 9.95 -5.86 -0.30
N TRP A 134 11.26 -5.89 -0.56
CA TRP A 134 11.83 -5.32 -1.79
C TRP A 134 11.20 -5.91 -3.06
N GLU A 135 10.92 -7.20 -3.08
CA GLU A 135 10.29 -7.88 -4.22
C GLU A 135 8.86 -7.38 -4.45
N GLU A 136 8.07 -7.23 -3.40
CA GLU A 136 6.70 -6.67 -3.45
C GLU A 136 6.73 -5.22 -3.92
N TYR A 137 7.62 -4.40 -3.35
CA TYR A 137 7.83 -3.01 -3.75
C TYR A 137 8.14 -2.90 -5.25
N LEU A 138 9.12 -3.67 -5.74
CA LEU A 138 9.53 -3.63 -7.14
C LEU A 138 8.40 -4.09 -8.09
N LEU A 139 7.63 -5.10 -7.68
CA LEU A 139 6.48 -5.56 -8.44
C LEU A 139 5.42 -4.47 -8.56
N SER A 140 5.13 -3.76 -7.46
CA SER A 140 4.19 -2.62 -7.43
C SER A 140 4.55 -1.57 -8.49
N GLN A 141 5.83 -1.20 -8.60
CA GLN A 141 6.31 -0.24 -9.61
C GLN A 141 6.03 -0.69 -11.06
N SER A 142 6.10 -2.01 -11.32
CA SER A 142 5.93 -2.54 -12.67
C SER A 142 4.49 -2.54 -13.18
N TYR A 143 3.49 -2.49 -12.28
CA TYR A 143 2.08 -2.55 -12.68
C TYR A 143 1.56 -1.21 -13.22
N HIS A 144 2.20 -0.11 -12.84
CA HIS A 144 1.75 1.25 -13.16
C HIS A 144 2.43 1.89 -14.38
N GLU A 145 3.40 1.20 -14.99
CA GLU A 145 4.02 1.63 -16.27
C GLU A 145 3.15 1.35 -17.53
N LYS A 146 1.90 0.89 -17.37
CA LYS A 146 0.98 0.53 -18.48
C LYS A 146 -0.19 1.49 -18.63
#